data_AF-A0AAE9DGI0-F1
#
_entry.id   AF-A0AAE9DGI0-F1
#
_cell.length_a   1.000
_cell.length_b   1.000
_cell.length_c   1.000
_cell.angle_alpha   90.00
_cell.angle_beta   90.00
_cell.angle_gamma   90.00
#
_symmetry.space_group_name_H-M   'P 1'
#
loop_
_entity.id
_entity.type
_entity.pdbx_description
1 polymer ?
#
loop_
_entity_poly.entity_id
_entity_poly.type
_entity_poly.pdbx_seq_one_letter_code
_entity_poly.pdbx_strand_id
1 'polypeptide(L)' 'MTNSRRFLTAEKRRIATLREKERQRKLGEAFETLANVLPWTRSDAERPSKKQILYRAIEYIGQLRQMLGGTHGR' A
#
# COMPACT_ATOMS: atom_id res chain seq x y z
N MET A 1 -18.37 -42.81 -1.85
CA MET A 1 -18.14 -41.71 -2.83
C MET A 1 -17.95 -40.35 -2.12
N THR A 2 -16.88 -40.17 -1.33
CA THR A 2 -16.65 -38.96 -0.49
C THR A 2 -15.42 -38.14 -0.89
N ASN A 3 -14.59 -38.64 -1.80
CA ASN A 3 -13.28 -38.06 -2.13
C ASN A 3 -13.36 -36.83 -3.06
N SER A 4 -14.30 -36.82 -4.01
CA SER A 4 -14.50 -35.71 -4.96
C SER A 4 -14.92 -34.39 -4.30
N ARG A 5 -15.74 -34.45 -3.24
CA ARG A 5 -16.25 -33.25 -2.57
C ARG A 5 -15.15 -32.52 -1.76
N ARG A 6 -14.18 -33.27 -1.21
CA ARG A 6 -12.99 -32.74 -0.51
C ARG A 6 -11.98 -32.09 -1.45
N PHE A 7 -11.77 -32.69 -2.63
CA PHE A 7 -10.90 -32.13 -3.68
C PHE A 7 -11.41 -30.76 -4.16
N LEU A 8 -12.71 -30.64 -4.45
CA LEU A 8 -13.33 -29.38 -4.88
C LEU A 8 -13.23 -28.28 -3.81
N THR A 9 -13.23 -28.62 -2.51
CA THR A 9 -13.04 -27.65 -1.43
C THR A 9 -11.58 -27.25 -1.23
N ALA A 10 -10.63 -28.12 -1.54
CA ALA A 10 -9.21 -27.78 -1.53
C ALA A 10 -8.85 -26.85 -2.69
N GLU A 11 -9.37 -27.11 -3.89
CA GLU A 11 -9.11 -26.28 -5.07
C GLU A 11 -9.72 -24.88 -4.93
N LYS A 12 -10.95 -24.77 -4.40
CA LYS A 12 -11.55 -23.46 -4.08
C LYS A 12 -10.70 -22.65 -3.10
N ARG A 13 -10.14 -23.30 -2.08
CA ARG A 13 -9.22 -22.66 -1.11
C ARG A 13 -7.94 -22.19 -1.79
N ARG A 14 -7.33 -23.04 -2.63
CA ARG A 14 -6.13 -22.68 -3.41
C ARG A 14 -6.37 -21.44 -4.27
N ILE A 15 -7.48 -21.40 -5.02
CA ILE A 15 -7.85 -20.25 -5.86
C ILE A 15 -8.05 -18.98 -5.00
N ALA A 16 -8.73 -19.09 -3.86
CA ALA A 16 -8.91 -17.96 -2.95
C ALA A 16 -7.58 -17.43 -2.41
N THR A 17 -6.66 -18.31 -2.01
CA THR A 17 -5.31 -17.93 -1.56
C THR A 17 -4.52 -17.24 -2.67
N LEU A 18 -4.57 -17.72 -3.91
CA LEU A 18 -3.90 -17.10 -5.04
C LEU A 18 -4.45 -15.69 -5.33
N ARG A 19 -5.77 -15.53 -5.24
CA ARG A 19 -6.43 -14.21 -5.39
C ARG A 19 -5.98 -13.23 -4.30
N GLU A 20 -5.94 -13.67 -3.05
CA GLU A 20 -5.49 -12.81 -1.95
C GLU A 20 -4.00 -12.47 -2.08
N LYS A 21 -3.15 -13.42 -2.49
CA LYS A 21 -1.73 -13.16 -2.77
C LYS A 21 -1.56 -12.07 -3.84
N GLU A 22 -2.34 -12.15 -4.91
CA GLU A 22 -2.31 -11.15 -5.99
C GLU A 22 -2.82 -9.78 -5.54
N ARG A 23 -3.88 -9.75 -4.72
CA ARG A 23 -4.37 -8.50 -4.10
C ARG A 23 -3.31 -7.86 -3.22
N GLN A 24 -2.62 -8.65 -2.40
CA GLN A 24 -1.55 -8.17 -1.53
C GLN A 24 -0.34 -7.66 -2.32
N ARG A 25 0.01 -8.31 -3.43
CA ARG A 25 1.07 -7.85 -4.34
C ARG A 25 0.74 -6.45 -4.88
N LYS A 26 -0.44 -6.26 -5.46
CA LYS A 26 -0.90 -4.96 -5.96
C LYS A 26 -0.93 -3.88 -4.88
N LEU A 27 -1.36 -4.24 -3.67
CA LEU A 27 -1.33 -3.32 -2.55
C LEU A 27 0.11 -2.92 -2.18
N GLY A 28 1.04 -3.88 -2.17
CA GLY A 28 2.47 -3.63 -1.97
C GLY A 28 3.04 -2.65 -2.99
N GLU A 29 2.77 -2.86 -4.28
CA GLU A 29 3.22 -1.98 -5.37
C GLU A 29 2.67 -0.56 -5.24
N ALA A 30 1.43 -0.41 -4.78
CA ALA A 30 0.86 0.90 -4.49
C ALA A 30 1.57 1.59 -3.31
N PHE A 31 1.93 0.85 -2.26
CA PHE A 31 2.73 1.38 -1.14
C PHE A 31 4.13 1.80 -1.58
N GLU A 32 4.80 1.02 -2.43
CA GLU A 32 6.12 1.37 -2.97
C GLU A 32 6.04 2.62 -3.84
N THR A 33 5.03 2.71 -4.71
CA THR A 33 4.77 3.89 -5.54
C THR A 33 4.57 5.14 -4.67
N LEU A 34 3.74 5.03 -3.62
CA LEU A 34 3.52 6.12 -2.68
C LEU A 34 4.80 6.48 -1.93
N ALA A 35 5.59 5.50 -1.47
CA ALA A 35 6.85 5.77 -0.79
C ALA A 35 7.79 6.57 -1.69
N ASN A 36 7.95 6.21 -2.96
CA ASN A 36 8.91 6.87 -3.85
C ASN A 36 8.64 8.36 -4.11
N VAL A 37 7.39 8.82 -3.94
CA VAL A 37 7.03 10.24 -4.15
C VAL A 37 7.06 11.08 -2.87
N LEU A 38 7.24 10.45 -1.71
CA LEU A 38 7.26 11.16 -0.43
C LEU A 38 8.66 11.68 -0.10
N PRO A 39 8.77 12.87 0.54
CA PRO A 39 10.05 13.39 0.98
C PRO A 39 10.57 12.60 2.18
N TRP A 40 11.65 11.85 1.98
CA TRP A 40 12.37 11.11 3.01
C TRP A 40 13.66 11.82 3.42
N THR A 41 14.04 11.70 4.68
CA THR A 41 15.34 12.15 5.16
C THR A 41 16.40 11.07 4.97
N ARG A 42 17.69 11.42 5.02
CA ARG A 42 18.78 10.44 4.89
C ARG A 42 18.78 9.36 5.99
N SER A 43 18.17 9.61 7.16
CA SER A 43 17.99 8.58 8.18
C SER A 43 16.82 7.64 7.90
N ASP A 44 15.96 7.97 6.94
CA ASP A 44 14.85 7.13 6.47
C ASP A 44 15.26 6.21 5.30
N ALA A 45 16.56 6.09 5.03
CA ALA A 45 17.08 5.25 3.94
C ALA A 45 16.76 3.76 4.13
N GLU A 46 16.44 3.34 5.36
CA GLU A 46 15.84 2.03 5.61
C GLU A 46 14.36 2.05 5.23
N ARG A 47 14.00 1.19 4.27
CA ARG A 47 12.65 1.04 3.70
C ARG A 47 11.52 1.37 4.70
N PRO A 48 10.73 2.42 4.44
CA PRO A 48 9.70 2.87 5.38
C PRO A 48 8.59 1.82 5.50
N SER A 49 8.09 1.62 6.73
CA SER A 49 6.93 0.74 6.97
C SER A 49 5.66 1.30 6.32
N LYS A 50 4.67 0.44 6.04
CA LYS A 50 3.33 0.85 5.53
C LYS A 50 2.71 1.96 6.38
N LYS A 51 2.88 1.89 7.71
CA LYS A 51 2.40 2.89 8.66
C LYS A 51 3.10 4.24 8.44
N GLN A 52 4.44 4.24 8.38
CA GLN A 52 5.22 5.46 8.14
C GLN A 52 4.86 6.12 6.80
N ILE A 53 4.70 5.33 5.73
CA ILE A 53 4.27 5.81 4.41
C ILE A 53 2.94 6.58 4.50
N LEU A 54 1.94 6.03 5.21
CA LEU A 54 0.63 6.70 5.34
C LEU A 54 0.72 8.00 6.13
N TYR A 55 1.43 8.00 7.27
CA TYR A 55 1.59 9.24 8.07
C TYR A 55 2.31 10.32 7.28
N ARG A 56 3.40 9.94 6.59
CA ARG A 56 4.19 10.87 5.79
C ARG A 56 3.40 11.42 4.60
N ALA A 57 2.53 10.61 4.00
CA ALA A 57 1.63 11.06 2.93
C ALA A 57 0.63 12.13 3.43
N ILE A 58 0.01 11.92 4.59
CA ILE A 58 -0.92 12.89 5.17
C ILE A 58 -0.20 14.21 5.47
N GLU A 59 0.97 14.13 6.10
CA GLU A 59 1.80 15.30 6.41
C GLU A 59 2.17 16.08 5.16
N TYR A 60 2.68 15.38 4.13
CA TYR A 60 3.16 16.03 2.91
C TYR A 60 2.02 16.67 2.11
N ILE A 61 0.85 16.03 2.01
CA ILE A 61 -0.35 16.64 1.43
C ILE A 61 -0.72 17.92 2.20
N GLY A 62 -0.66 17.89 3.53
CA GLY A 62 -0.91 19.06 4.37
C GLY A 62 0.06 20.22 4.09
N GLN A 63 1.36 19.92 4.00
CA GLN A 63 2.39 20.90 3.67
C GLN A 63 2.18 21.51 2.28
N LEU A 64 1.94 20.67 1.26
CA LEU A 64 1.66 21.12 -0.10
C LEU A 64 0.43 22.03 -0.16
N ARG A 65 -0.65 21.70 0.57
CA ARG A 65 -1.84 22.53 0.66
C ARG A 65 -1.55 23.89 1.29
N GLN A 66 -0.72 23.96 2.33
CA GLN A 66 -0.32 25.24 2.93
C GLN A 66 0.53 26.07 1.97
N MET A 67 1.49 25.46 1.28
CA MET A 67 2.34 26.16 0.31
C MET A 67 1.54 26.72 -0.86
N LEU A 68 0.57 25.95 -1.39
CA LEU A 68 -0.27 26.36 -2.51
C LEU A 68 -1.47 27.24 -2.09
N GLY A 69 -1.92 27.15 -0.84
CA GLY A 69 -2.98 28.00 -0.29
C GLY A 69 -2.47 29.36 0.19
N GLY A 70 -1.26 29.40 0.74
CA GLY A 70 -0.59 30.65 1.15
C GLY A 70 -0.14 31.53 -0.02
N THR A 71 -0.13 31.02 -1.25
CA THR A 71 0.12 31.80 -2.47
C THR A 71 -1.11 32.54 -3.00
N HIS A 72 -2.31 32.28 -2.48
CA HIS A 72 -3.54 32.98 -2.84
C HIS A 72 -3.90 34.14 -1.87
N GLY A 73 -2.97 34.50 -0.99
CA GLY A 73 -3.09 35.64 -0.07
C GLY A 73 -2.14 36.77 -0.42
N ARG A 74 -2.34 37.42 -1.57
CA ARG A 74 -1.93 38.81 -1.84
C ARG A 74 -2.95 39.47 -2.75
#